data_AF-X0TNM4-F1
#
_entry.id   AF-X0TNM4-F1
#
_cell.length_a   1.000
_cell.length_b   1.000
_cell.length_c   1.000
_cell.angle_alpha   90.00
_cell.angle_beta   90.00
_cell.angle_gamma   90.00
#
_symmetry.space_group_name_H-M   'P 1'
#
loop_
_entity.id
_entity.type
_entity.pdbx_description
1 polymer ?
#
loop_
_entity_poly.entity_id
_entity_poly.type
_entity_poly.pdbx_seq_one_letter_code
_entity_poly.pdbx_strand_id
1 'polypeptide(L)'
;MLKFDCNRRFEDQNRQVDAASDKDLIMEQILENIHTTPIGQILKKIASLPEVRREKILDVRRQLTEGKYDMNERLDVALEKVLEDLTT
;
A
#
# COMPACT_ATOMS: atom_id res chain seq x y z
N MET A 1 -27.70 50.73 -11.18
CA MET A 1 -28.19 51.01 -12.54
C MET A 1 -27.15 50.51 -13.52
N LEU A 2 -27.58 49.62 -14.44
CA LEU A 2 -26.93 49.17 -15.70
C LEU A 2 -25.64 48.33 -15.62
N LYS A 3 -25.31 47.54 -16.66
CA LYS A 3 -25.75 46.17 -17.06
C LYS A 3 -24.66 45.64 -18.02
N PHE A 4 -24.41 44.32 -18.01
CA PHE A 4 -23.85 43.51 -19.11
C PHE A 4 -22.38 43.76 -19.55
N ASP A 5 -21.59 42.82 -20.07
CA ASP A 5 -21.64 41.36 -20.26
C ASP A 5 -20.23 40.95 -20.72
N CYS A 6 -19.81 39.72 -20.45
CA CYS A 6 -18.94 39.03 -21.42
C CYS A 6 -19.13 37.52 -21.34
N ASN A 7 -20.15 37.07 -22.07
CA ASN A 7 -20.22 35.71 -22.56
C ASN A 7 -19.10 35.47 -23.57
N ARG A 8 -18.16 34.56 -23.28
CA ARG A 8 -17.60 33.67 -24.31
C ARG A 8 -17.41 32.27 -23.75
N ARG A 9 -18.35 31.41 -24.17
CA ARG A 9 -18.16 29.99 -24.46
C ARG A 9 -16.71 29.66 -24.85
N PHE A 10 -16.11 28.71 -24.16
CA PHE A 10 -15.46 27.58 -24.79
C PHE A 10 -15.86 26.33 -24.00
N GLU A 11 -16.59 25.46 -24.68
CA GLU A 11 -16.75 24.06 -24.30
C GLU A 11 -15.38 23.36 -24.34
N ASP A 12 -15.33 22.19 -23.72
CA ASP A 12 -14.20 21.27 -23.57
C ASP A 12 -13.15 21.63 -22.51
N GLN A 13 -13.33 21.01 -21.33
CA GLN A 13 -12.32 20.04 -20.87
C GLN A 13 -12.89 19.12 -19.78
N ASN A 14 -13.00 17.84 -20.14
CA ASN A 14 -12.89 16.65 -19.30
C ASN A 14 -13.49 16.73 -17.88
N ARG A 15 -14.71 16.20 -17.71
CA ARG A 15 -15.16 15.67 -16.42
C ARG A 15 -14.26 14.51 -16.02
N GLN A 16 -13.15 14.84 -15.38
CA GLN A 16 -12.36 13.91 -14.58
C GLN A 16 -12.99 13.85 -13.18
N VAL A 17 -14.17 13.27 -13.11
CA VAL A 17 -14.86 12.88 -11.88
C VAL A 17 -15.27 11.42 -12.11
N ASP A 18 -15.42 10.63 -11.05
CA ASP A 18 -16.03 9.28 -11.09
C ASP A 18 -15.08 8.06 -11.08
N ALA A 19 -13.83 8.18 -10.59
CA ALA A 19 -13.01 6.99 -10.26
C ALA A 19 -12.74 6.81 -8.76
N ALA A 20 -12.93 7.87 -7.95
CA ALA A 20 -12.76 7.82 -6.50
C ALA A 20 -14.02 7.30 -5.81
N SER A 21 -15.21 7.75 -6.24
CA SER A 21 -16.49 7.39 -5.62
C SER A 21 -16.79 5.89 -5.68
N ASP A 22 -16.48 5.23 -6.80
CA ASP A 22 -16.78 3.81 -6.98
C ASP A 22 -15.92 2.92 -6.07
N LYS A 23 -14.67 3.32 -5.81
CA LYS A 23 -13.77 2.55 -4.93
C LYS A 23 -14.22 2.59 -3.47
N ASP A 24 -14.71 3.74 -3.03
CA ASP A 24 -15.23 3.92 -1.68
C ASP A 24 -16.50 3.08 -1.46
N LEU A 25 -17.39 3.04 -2.45
CA LEU A 25 -18.58 2.18 -2.43
C LEU A 25 -18.22 0.69 -2.40
N ILE A 26 -17.22 0.28 -3.19
CA ILE A 26 -16.73 -1.11 -3.19
C ILE A 26 -16.11 -1.46 -1.83
N MET A 27 -15.35 -0.55 -1.22
CA MET A 27 -14.76 -0.74 0.10
C MET A 27 -15.83 -0.95 1.16
N GLU A 28 -16.88 -0.12 1.16
CA GLU A 28 -18.01 -0.24 2.09
C GLU A 28 -18.71 -1.60 1.96
N GLN A 29 -18.99 -2.02 0.73
CA GLN A 29 -19.61 -3.32 0.47
C GLN A 29 -18.73 -4.50 0.92
N ILE A 30 -17.40 -4.38 0.80
CA ILE A 30 -16.46 -5.39 1.30
C ILE A 30 -16.49 -5.44 2.83
N LEU A 31 -16.52 -4.29 3.51
CA LEU A 31 -16.57 -4.20 4.97
C LEU A 31 -17.86 -4.79 5.54
N GLU A 32 -19.01 -4.54 4.89
CA GLU A 32 -20.28 -5.16 5.28
C GLU A 32 -20.23 -6.69 5.20
N ASN A 33 -19.61 -7.22 4.14
CA ASN A 33 -19.59 -8.65 3.85
C ASN A 33 -18.49 -9.44 4.55
N ILE A 34 -17.52 -8.75 5.18
CA ILE A 34 -16.35 -9.38 5.80
C ILE A 34 -16.71 -10.27 7.01
N HIS A 35 -17.90 -10.07 7.60
CA HIS A 35 -18.38 -10.85 8.74
C HIS A 35 -19.51 -11.83 8.39
N THR A 36 -20.22 -11.60 7.30
CA THR A 36 -21.44 -12.35 6.94
C THR A 36 -21.18 -13.48 5.95
N THR A 37 -20.14 -13.35 5.12
CA THR A 37 -19.83 -14.33 4.09
C THR A 37 -18.72 -15.30 4.52
N PRO A 38 -18.74 -16.57 4.07
CA PRO A 38 -17.65 -17.51 4.32
C PRO A 38 -16.30 -16.99 3.82
N ILE A 39 -16.28 -16.31 2.67
CA ILE A 39 -15.07 -15.69 2.11
C ILE A 39 -14.56 -14.54 2.98
N GLY A 40 -15.46 -13.69 3.50
CA GLY A 40 -15.11 -12.63 4.44
C GLY A 40 -14.45 -13.15 5.72
N GLN A 41 -14.97 -14.25 6.26
CA GLN A 41 -14.38 -14.91 7.43
C GLN A 41 -12.97 -15.45 7.16
N ILE A 42 -12.72 -15.98 5.95
CA ILE A 42 -11.38 -16.41 5.53
C ILE A 42 -10.44 -15.20 5.38
N LEU A 43 -10.89 -14.12 4.72
CA LEU A 43 -10.10 -12.90 4.58
C LEU A 43 -9.72 -12.30 5.94
N LYS A 44 -10.64 -12.30 6.92
CA LYS A 44 -10.38 -11.89 8.30
C LYS A 44 -9.32 -12.75 8.97
N LYS A 45 -9.37 -14.08 8.78
CA LYS A 45 -8.36 -15.00 9.30
C LYS A 45 -6.99 -14.75 8.67
N ILE A 46 -6.93 -14.55 7.35
CA ILE A 46 -5.68 -14.22 6.64
C ILE A 46 -5.09 -12.91 7.15
N ALA A 47 -5.90 -11.86 7.30
CA ALA A 47 -5.45 -10.58 7.84
C ALA A 47 -4.95 -10.67 9.30
N SER A 48 -5.42 -11.66 10.06
CA SER A 48 -4.96 -11.92 11.43
C SER A 48 -3.70 -12.79 11.51
N LEU A 49 -3.26 -13.37 10.41
CA LEU A 49 -2.02 -14.16 10.40
C LEU A 49 -0.86 -13.24 10.77
N PRO A 50 0.03 -13.67 11.68
CA PRO A 50 1.19 -12.89 12.02
C PRO A 50 2.00 -12.65 10.74
N GLU A 51 2.46 -11.41 10.58
CA GLU A 51 3.27 -11.06 9.42
C GLU A 51 4.47 -12.01 9.38
N VAL A 52 4.68 -12.65 8.22
CA VAL A 52 5.73 -13.68 7.97
C VAL A 52 7.12 -13.20 8.43
N ARG A 53 7.30 -11.88 8.57
CA ARG A 53 8.48 -11.25 9.14
C ARG A 53 8.88 -11.79 10.52
N ARG A 54 7.96 -12.18 11.41
CA ARG A 54 8.34 -12.56 12.80
C ARG A 54 9.30 -13.75 12.82
N GLU A 55 8.93 -14.83 12.13
CA GLU A 55 9.74 -16.05 12.09
C GLU A 55 11.08 -15.80 11.40
N LYS A 56 11.05 -15.11 10.25
CA LYS A 56 12.26 -14.71 9.51
C LYS A 56 13.21 -13.84 10.34
N ILE A 57 12.67 -12.90 11.12
CA ILE A 57 13.46 -12.03 12.01
C ILE A 57 14.11 -12.86 13.13
N LEU A 58 13.36 -13.77 13.76
CA LEU A 58 13.89 -14.61 14.83
C LEU A 58 14.99 -15.55 14.32
N ASP A 59 14.80 -16.13 13.15
CA ASP A 59 15.81 -16.96 12.49
C ASP A 59 17.08 -16.17 12.17
N VAL A 60 16.97 -15.01 11.53
CA VAL A 60 18.13 -14.14 11.25
C VAL A 60 18.83 -13.70 12.54
N ARG A 61 18.10 -13.32 13.59
CA ARG A 61 18.68 -12.95 14.89
C ARG A 61 19.47 -14.10 15.52
N ARG A 62 18.94 -15.32 15.44
CA ARG A 62 19.65 -16.53 15.88
C ARG A 62 20.94 -16.72 15.07
N GLN A 63 20.87 -16.67 13.74
CA GLN A 63 22.05 -16.83 12.88
C GLN A 63 23.13 -15.77 13.14
N LEU A 64 22.74 -14.52 13.38
CA LEU A 64 23.65 -13.44 13.77
C LEU A 64 24.33 -13.73 15.11
N THR A 65 23.57 -14.21 16.10
CA THR A 65 24.08 -14.56 17.43
C THR A 65 25.03 -15.75 17.38
N GLU A 66 24.74 -16.72 16.52
CA GLU A 66 25.57 -17.92 16.31
C GLU A 66 26.76 -17.68 15.37
N GLY A 67 26.88 -16.48 14.78
CA GLY A 67 27.93 -16.17 13.80
C GLY A 67 27.81 -16.95 12.49
N LYS A 68 26.65 -17.56 12.21
CA LYS A 68 26.36 -18.35 11.01
C LYS A 68 25.68 -17.55 9.90
N TYR A 69 25.39 -16.29 10.18
CA TYR A 69 24.79 -15.40 9.19
C TYR A 69 25.84 -15.00 8.16
N ASP A 70 25.64 -15.38 6.89
CA ASP A 70 26.55 -14.97 5.83
C ASP A 70 26.39 -13.48 5.54
N MET A 71 27.45 -12.73 5.83
CA MET A 71 27.53 -11.30 5.58
C MET A 71 28.05 -10.98 4.18
N ASN A 72 28.79 -11.89 3.53
CA ASN A 72 29.51 -11.55 2.31
C ASN A 72 28.55 -11.27 1.15
N GLU A 73 27.54 -12.11 0.94
CA GLU A 73 26.54 -11.88 -0.12
C GLU A 73 25.56 -10.75 0.21
N ARG A 74 25.43 -10.35 1.47
CA ARG A 74 24.40 -9.41 1.93
C ARG A 74 24.91 -8.00 2.22
N LEU A 75 26.22 -7.83 2.36
CA LEU A 75 26.84 -6.54 2.59
C LEU A 75 26.73 -5.64 1.36
N ASP A 76 26.89 -6.20 0.16
CA ASP A 76 26.78 -5.44 -1.10
C ASP A 76 25.38 -4.81 -1.25
N VAL A 77 24.35 -5.58 -0.95
CA VAL A 77 22.94 -5.10 -0.98
C VAL A 77 22.70 -4.02 0.09
N ALA A 78 23.27 -4.19 1.29
CA ALA A 78 23.15 -3.19 2.34
C ALA A 78 23.87 -1.88 1.96
N LEU A 79 25.04 -1.97 1.34
CA LEU A 79 25.80 -0.83 0.86
C LEU A 79 25.04 -0.09 -0.24
N GLU A 80 24.48 -0.81 -1.21
CA GLU A 80 23.68 -0.23 -2.29
C GLU A 80 22.49 0.57 -1.73
N LYS A 81 21.77 0.02 -0.75
CA LYS A 81 20.63 0.70 -0.11
C LYS A 81 21.03 1.95 0.66
N VAL A 82 22.14 1.89 1.39
CA VAL A 82 22.67 3.07 2.11
C VAL A 82 23.10 4.16 1.12
N LEU A 83 23.72 3.77 0.00
CA LEU A 83 24.11 4.73 -1.05
C LEU A 83 22.89 5.36 -1.73
N GLU A 84 21.84 4.58 -2.00
CA GLU A 84 20.56 5.09 -2.50
C GLU A 84 19.96 6.12 -1.53
N ASP A 85 19.85 5.79 -0.24
CA ASP A 85 19.30 6.68 0.79
C ASP A 85 20.10 8.00 0.95
N LEU A 86 21.41 7.99 0.69
CA LEU A 86 22.26 9.18 0.84
C LEU A 86 22.30 10.06 -0.41
N THR A 87 21.90 9.54 -1.57
CA THR A 87 21.99 10.24 -2.86
C THR A 87 20.64 10.67 -3.42
N THR A 88 19.55 10.35 -2.71
CA THR A 88 18.16 10.76 -3.03
C THR A 88 17.64 11.78 -2.03
#